data_AF-A0A7S6YK89-F1
#
_entry.id   AF-A0A7S6YK89-F1
#
_cell.length_a   1.000
_cell.length_b   1.000
_cell.length_c   1.000
_cell.angle_alpha   90.00
_cell.angle_beta   90.00
_cell.angle_gamma   90.00
#
_symmetry.space_group_name_H-M   'P 1'
#
loop_
_entity.id
_entity.type
_entity.pdbx_description
1 polymer ?
#
loop_
_entity_poly.entity_id
_entity_poly.type
_entity_poly.pdbx_seq_one_letter_code
_entity_poly.pdbx_strand_id
1 'polypeptide(L)'
;MKQGLQLRLSQQLAMTPQLQQAIRLLQLSTLELQQEIQLALESNPLLEQTDLHDEIDAKETQETEGLDTREALEQKDMPEELPLDATWDEIYTAGTPSGTGTDYSDDELPVYQGETTQTLQDYLMWQVDLTPFSDTDAAIATSIVDAVDDTGYLTVPLEDILESLGDENVTLEEVEAVLKRVQRFDPIGVAARDLRDCLLVQLSQYAKDTPYLAEARLIISEHLDLLANHDFRSLMRSTRLKEDTLKEAMLLIQSLDPRPGQSINTGESEYVIPDVLVRKTQNKWTVELNGDSVPRLKINQQYAALGNSARSEADGQFIRSNLQEAKWLIKSLESRNETLLKVTRCIVDQQQAFFEQGEEFMKPMVLA
;
A
#
# COMPACT_ATOMS: atom_id res chain seq x y z
N MET A 1 -34.06 18.16 69.50
CA MET A 1 -34.02 17.78 68.07
C MET A 1 -32.62 17.29 67.75
N LYS A 2 -32.46 16.01 67.38
CA LYS A 2 -31.14 15.45 67.01
C LYS A 2 -30.87 15.80 65.54
N GLN A 3 -29.88 16.66 65.28
CA GLN A 3 -29.41 16.96 63.93
C GLN A 3 -28.51 15.80 63.48
N GLY A 4 -28.97 15.01 62.51
CA GLY A 4 -28.17 14.00 61.84
C GLY A 4 -27.37 14.65 60.70
N LEU A 5 -26.04 14.55 60.74
CA LEU A 5 -25.16 14.98 59.66
C LEU A 5 -25.13 13.87 58.60
N GLN A 6 -25.71 14.11 57.43
CA GLN A 6 -25.69 13.17 56.31
C GLN A 6 -24.57 13.58 55.34
N LEU A 7 -23.41 12.92 55.45
CA LEU A 7 -22.31 13.07 54.51
C LEU A 7 -22.69 12.37 53.20
N ARG A 8 -23.03 13.16 52.17
CA ARG A 8 -23.09 12.68 50.79
C ARG A 8 -21.67 12.64 50.23
N LEU A 9 -21.13 11.44 50.08
CA LEU A 9 -19.88 11.19 49.36
C LEU A 9 -20.17 11.28 47.86
N SER A 10 -20.11 12.48 47.28
CA SER A 10 -20.09 12.64 45.83
C SER A 10 -18.69 12.31 45.32
N GLN A 11 -18.52 11.16 44.67
CA GLN A 11 -17.28 10.82 43.98
C GLN A 11 -17.21 11.70 42.71
N GLN A 12 -16.64 12.90 42.82
CA GLN A 12 -16.27 13.68 41.65
C GLN A 12 -15.07 12.98 41.00
N LEU A 13 -15.24 12.44 39.80
CA LEU A 13 -14.11 12.09 38.94
C LEU A 13 -13.36 13.40 38.65
N ALA A 14 -12.32 13.70 39.42
CA ALA A 14 -11.37 14.73 39.05
C ALA A 14 -10.66 14.24 37.78
N MET A 15 -10.88 14.93 36.67
CA MET A 15 -10.27 14.63 35.38
C MET A 15 -8.77 14.91 35.49
N THR A 16 -7.97 13.89 35.83
CA THR A 16 -6.52 14.04 35.86
C THR A 16 -6.00 14.22 34.42
N PRO A 17 -4.92 14.99 34.20
CA PRO A 17 -4.35 15.16 32.86
C PRO A 17 -4.01 13.80 32.20
N GLN A 18 -3.63 12.82 33.01
CA GLN A 18 -3.46 11.43 32.61
C GLN A 18 -4.75 10.79 32.07
N LEU A 19 -5.91 11.03 32.68
CA LEU A 19 -7.19 10.54 32.13
C LEU A 19 -7.58 11.25 30.83
N GLN A 20 -7.28 12.55 30.70
CA GLN A 20 -7.52 13.30 29.46
C GLN A 20 -6.68 12.75 28.30
N GLN A 21 -5.41 12.46 28.57
CA GLN A 21 -4.49 11.92 27.58
C GLN A 21 -4.86 10.48 27.20
N ALA A 22 -5.31 9.65 28.16
CA ALA A 22 -5.82 8.31 27.86
C ALA A 22 -7.08 8.34 26.98
N ILE A 23 -8.01 9.27 27.23
CA ILE A 23 -9.21 9.43 26.38
C ILE A 23 -8.82 9.91 24.98
N ARG A 24 -7.85 10.82 24.88
CA ARG A 24 -7.32 11.27 23.59
C ARG A 24 -6.74 10.08 22.81
N LEU A 25 -5.94 9.24 23.46
CA LEU A 25 -5.38 8.02 22.89
C LEU A 25 -6.46 7.02 22.43
N LEU A 26 -7.66 7.01 23.00
CA LEU A 26 -8.76 6.14 22.52
C LEU A 26 -9.40 6.65 21.22
N GLN A 27 -9.34 7.96 20.96
CA GLN A 27 -10.01 8.61 19.83
C GLN A 27 -9.13 8.71 18.58
N LEU A 28 -7.82 8.52 18.72
CA LEU A 28 -6.87 8.59 17.62
C LEU A 28 -6.98 7.36 16.71
N SER A 29 -6.85 7.61 15.41
CA SER A 29 -6.68 6.55 14.41
C SER A 29 -5.44 5.70 14.72
N THR A 30 -5.37 4.50 14.17
CA THR A 30 -4.20 3.61 14.34
C THR A 30 -2.91 4.24 13.82
N LEU A 31 -2.98 4.96 12.70
CA LEU A 31 -1.83 5.67 12.14
C LEU A 31 -1.36 6.83 13.03
N GLU A 32 -2.29 7.64 13.56
CA GLU A 32 -1.94 8.69 14.52
C GLU A 32 -1.38 8.13 15.83
N LEU A 33 -1.94 7.00 16.31
CA LEU A 33 -1.42 6.30 17.48
C LEU A 33 0.01 5.83 17.26
N GLN A 34 0.31 5.26 16.09
CA GLN A 34 1.66 4.79 15.76
C GLN A 34 2.66 5.96 15.75
N GLN A 35 2.28 7.10 15.19
CA GLN A 35 3.10 8.32 15.24
C GLN A 35 3.32 8.81 16.69
N GLU A 36 2.29 8.81 17.52
CA GLU A 36 2.42 9.22 18.93
C GLU A 36 3.28 8.24 19.75
N ILE A 37 3.16 6.93 19.49
CA ILE A 37 4.03 5.91 20.09
C ILE A 37 5.48 6.11 19.66
N GLN A 38 5.74 6.39 18.38
CA GLN A 38 7.09 6.64 17.87
C GLN A 38 7.71 7.87 18.56
N LEU A 39 6.97 8.98 18.67
CA LEU A 39 7.41 10.16 19.41
C LEU A 39 7.67 9.86 20.89
N ALA A 40 6.82 9.03 21.52
CA ALA A 40 7.01 8.62 22.90
C ALA A 40 8.27 7.77 23.08
N LEU A 41 8.56 6.87 22.14
CA LEU A 41 9.76 6.03 22.11
C LEU A 41 11.04 6.86 21.92
N GLU A 42 11.00 7.88 21.06
CA GLU A 42 12.12 8.84 20.91
C GLU A 42 12.34 9.69 22.18
N SER A 43 11.26 10.07 22.86
CA SER A 43 11.35 10.91 24.07
C SER A 43 11.80 10.16 25.32
N ASN A 44 11.51 8.86 25.40
CA ASN A 44 11.67 8.07 26.61
C ASN A 44 12.65 6.90 26.40
N PRO A 45 13.88 7.00 26.91
CA PRO A 45 14.91 5.97 26.73
C PRO A 45 14.62 4.65 27.46
N LEU A 46 13.53 4.57 28.25
CA LEU A 46 13.11 3.34 28.93
C LEU A 46 12.11 2.52 28.13
N LEU A 47 11.55 3.06 27.05
CA LEU A 47 10.62 2.34 26.18
C LEU A 47 11.39 1.67 25.05
N GLU A 48 11.09 0.39 24.84
CA GLU A 48 11.62 -0.39 23.72
C GLU A 48 10.46 -1.01 22.95
N GLN A 49 10.54 -0.95 21.63
CA GLN A 49 9.68 -1.73 20.76
C GLN A 49 10.25 -3.14 20.68
N THR A 50 9.40 -4.13 20.95
CA THR A 50 9.72 -5.52 20.69
C THR A 50 9.26 -5.84 19.28
N ASP A 51 10.18 -6.12 18.38
CA ASP A 51 9.82 -6.76 17.13
C ASP A 51 9.37 -8.19 17.43
N LEU A 52 8.34 -8.68 16.72
CA LEU A 52 7.85 -10.06 16.90
C LEU A 52 8.91 -11.11 16.54
N HIS A 53 10.03 -10.68 15.95
CA HIS A 53 11.28 -11.42 15.83
C HIS A 53 12.13 -11.27 17.10
N ASP A 54 11.53 -11.45 18.29
CA ASP A 54 12.30 -11.74 19.49
C ASP A 54 13.00 -13.08 19.21
N GLU A 55 14.28 -12.96 18.85
CA GLU A 55 15.34 -13.95 19.04
C GLU A 55 14.87 -15.38 18.75
N ILE A 56 15.17 -15.86 17.54
CA ILE A 56 15.59 -17.27 17.43
C ILE A 56 16.75 -17.32 18.40
N ASP A 57 16.46 -17.80 19.61
CA ASP A 57 17.39 -18.14 20.66
C ASP A 57 18.49 -18.88 19.91
N ALA A 58 19.60 -18.17 19.64
CA ALA A 58 20.80 -18.77 19.15
C ALA A 58 21.20 -19.61 20.35
N LYS A 59 20.61 -20.81 20.43
CA LYS A 59 20.98 -21.86 21.37
C LYS A 59 22.49 -21.82 21.30
N GLU A 60 23.11 -21.34 22.37
CA GLU A 60 24.54 -21.48 22.57
C GLU A 60 24.82 -22.90 22.14
N THR A 61 25.54 -23.02 21.01
CA THR A 61 25.96 -24.30 20.47
C THR A 61 26.52 -25.02 21.67
N GLN A 62 25.84 -26.11 22.06
CA GLN A 62 26.14 -26.87 23.26
C GLN A 62 27.64 -26.88 23.45
N GLU A 63 28.10 -26.34 24.58
CA GLU A 63 29.48 -26.47 25.03
C GLU A 63 29.93 -27.87 24.67
N THR A 64 30.86 -27.97 23.73
CA THR A 64 31.52 -29.22 23.40
C THR A 64 32.30 -29.59 24.65
N GLU A 65 31.66 -30.38 25.52
CA GLU A 65 32.32 -30.99 26.67
C GLU A 65 33.56 -31.72 26.16
N GLY A 66 34.73 -31.30 26.65
CA GLY A 66 35.96 -32.08 26.57
C GLY A 66 37.04 -31.55 25.64
N LEU A 67 37.57 -30.35 25.92
CA LEU A 67 39.00 -30.10 25.67
C LEU A 67 39.61 -29.51 26.94
N ASP A 68 40.23 -30.40 27.72
CA ASP A 68 40.99 -30.03 28.91
C ASP A 68 42.19 -29.18 28.47
N THR A 69 42.05 -27.86 28.60
CA THR A 69 43.09 -26.85 28.30
C THR A 69 44.44 -27.14 28.96
N ARG A 70 44.47 -28.01 29.98
CA ARG A 70 45.68 -28.41 30.68
C ARG A 70 46.50 -29.46 29.92
N GLU A 71 45.86 -30.32 29.12
CA GLU A 71 46.52 -31.37 28.34
C GLU A 71 47.16 -30.82 27.04
N ALA A 72 46.59 -29.74 26.50
CA ALA A 72 47.13 -29.03 25.32
C ALA A 72 48.41 -28.21 25.61
N LEU A 73 48.69 -27.89 26.88
CA LEU A 73 49.90 -27.14 27.29
C LEU A 73 51.12 -28.05 27.54
N GLU A 74 50.94 -29.37 27.67
CA GLU A 74 52.03 -30.33 27.89
C GLU A 74 52.57 -30.98 26.60
N GLN A 75 51.91 -30.77 25.45
CA GLN A 75 52.44 -31.17 24.15
C GLN A 75 53.46 -30.14 23.63
N LYS A 76 54.69 -30.59 23.37
CA LYS A 76 55.81 -29.76 22.89
C LYS A 76 55.90 -29.59 21.38
N ASP A 77 54.99 -30.21 20.62
CA ASP A 77 54.89 -30.00 19.19
C ASP A 77 53.61 -29.23 18.90
N MET A 78 53.77 -28.04 18.33
CA MET A 78 52.68 -27.19 17.88
C MET A 78 52.03 -27.89 16.67
N PRO A 79 50.74 -28.27 16.71
CA PRO A 79 50.07 -28.77 15.52
C PRO A 79 50.02 -27.63 14.49
N GLU A 80 50.43 -27.94 13.25
CA GLU A 80 50.62 -26.94 12.18
C GLU A 80 49.31 -26.36 11.64
N GLU A 81 48.16 -26.87 12.11
CA GLU A 81 46.83 -26.37 11.75
C GLU A 81 46.02 -26.11 13.03
N LEU A 82 46.08 -24.85 13.50
CA LEU A 82 44.94 -24.30 14.24
C LEU A 82 43.74 -24.28 13.27
N PRO A 83 42.53 -24.68 13.68
CA PRO A 83 41.33 -24.43 12.90
C PRO A 83 41.03 -22.93 12.99
N LEU A 84 41.77 -22.15 12.21
CA LEU A 84 41.40 -20.81 11.81
C LEU A 84 40.43 -20.93 10.62
N ASP A 85 39.40 -21.75 10.77
CA ASP A 85 38.43 -22.06 9.71
C ASP A 85 37.14 -21.27 9.95
N ALA A 86 37.31 -19.97 10.17
CA ALA A 86 36.31 -18.99 9.77
C ALA A 86 37.01 -18.11 8.74
N THR A 87 37.17 -18.66 7.54
CA THR A 87 37.68 -17.87 6.42
C THR A 87 36.69 -16.73 6.20
N TRP A 88 37.20 -15.50 6.10
CA TRP A 88 36.39 -14.32 5.82
C TRP A 88 35.61 -14.41 4.49
N ASP A 89 35.88 -15.44 3.68
CA ASP A 89 35.15 -15.81 2.47
C ASP A 89 33.78 -16.46 2.76
N GLU A 90 33.58 -17.13 3.91
CA GLU A 90 32.27 -17.69 4.28
C GLU A 90 31.28 -16.62 4.76
N ILE A 91 31.77 -15.50 5.33
CA ILE A 91 30.92 -14.45 5.92
C ILE A 91 30.46 -13.44 4.86
N TYR A 92 31.19 -13.27 3.75
CA TYR A 92 30.85 -12.31 2.69
C TYR A 92 31.13 -12.86 1.30
N THR A 93 30.35 -13.86 0.87
CA THR A 93 30.24 -14.14 -0.56
C THR A 93 29.43 -13.02 -1.22
N ALA A 94 30.11 -12.12 -1.93
CA ALA A 94 29.51 -10.98 -2.64
C ALA A 94 28.76 -11.36 -3.93
N GLY A 95 28.26 -12.60 -4.05
CA GLY A 95 27.57 -13.11 -5.22
C GLY A 95 26.39 -13.97 -4.81
N THR A 96 25.22 -13.71 -5.41
CA THR A 96 24.05 -14.57 -5.24
C THR A 96 24.39 -16.00 -5.66
N PRO A 97 24.29 -17.01 -4.78
CA PRO A 97 24.40 -18.39 -5.21
C PRO A 97 23.22 -18.68 -6.14
N SER A 98 23.48 -18.81 -7.44
CA SER A 98 22.50 -19.27 -8.43
C SER A 98 22.28 -20.77 -8.22
N GLY A 99 21.56 -21.12 -7.16
CA GLY A 99 21.12 -22.47 -6.83
C GLY A 99 19.60 -22.55 -6.89
N THR A 100 19.06 -23.48 -7.68
CA THR A 100 17.63 -23.79 -7.68
C THR A 100 17.30 -24.68 -6.49
N GLY A 101 16.87 -24.03 -5.40
CA GLY A 101 15.96 -24.62 -4.42
C GLY A 101 16.57 -25.42 -3.25
N THR A 102 15.95 -25.18 -2.09
CA THR A 102 15.79 -26.05 -0.91
C THR A 102 16.71 -25.86 0.30
N ASP A 103 17.64 -24.90 0.32
CA ASP A 103 18.47 -24.63 1.51
C ASP A 103 18.35 -23.21 2.08
N TYR A 104 17.23 -22.54 1.80
CA TYR A 104 16.96 -21.23 2.40
C TYR A 104 16.56 -21.41 3.87
N SER A 105 17.48 -21.11 4.78
CA SER A 105 17.13 -20.62 6.12
C SER A 105 16.38 -19.30 5.96
N ASP A 106 15.25 -19.16 6.65
CA ASP A 106 14.32 -18.01 6.60
C ASP A 106 15.01 -16.63 6.79
N ASP A 107 16.19 -16.62 7.43
CA ASP A 107 17.02 -15.43 7.68
C ASP A 107 17.85 -14.91 6.48
N GLU A 108 17.96 -15.66 5.38
CA GLU A 108 18.71 -15.26 4.16
C GLU A 108 17.81 -15.03 2.94
N LEU A 109 16.52 -14.75 3.16
CA LEU A 109 15.69 -14.23 2.08
C LEU A 109 16.23 -12.84 1.70
N PRO A 110 16.41 -12.53 0.40
CA PRO A 110 16.79 -11.20 -0.03
C PRO A 110 15.80 -10.19 0.59
N VAL A 111 16.32 -9.26 1.40
CA VAL A 111 15.56 -8.11 1.89
C VAL A 111 14.82 -7.54 0.69
N TYR A 112 13.49 -7.47 0.78
CA TYR A 112 12.62 -7.01 -0.30
C TYR A 112 13.20 -5.75 -0.94
N GLN A 113 13.73 -5.88 -2.17
CA GLN A 113 14.45 -4.81 -2.88
C GLN A 113 13.50 -3.82 -3.56
N GLY A 114 12.19 -3.94 -3.30
CA GLY A 114 11.13 -3.24 -4.01
C GLY A 114 10.62 -4.02 -5.22
N GLU A 115 9.44 -3.63 -5.68
CA GLU A 115 8.88 -4.07 -6.96
C GLU A 115 9.16 -3.02 -8.04
N THR A 116 9.46 -3.47 -9.25
CA THR A 116 9.47 -2.60 -10.42
C THR A 116 8.03 -2.40 -10.88
N THR A 117 7.36 -1.36 -10.39
CA THR A 117 6.07 -0.92 -10.94
C THR A 117 6.31 -0.28 -12.30
N GLN A 118 5.62 -0.74 -13.33
CA GLN A 118 5.65 -0.08 -14.64
C GLN A 118 4.41 0.80 -14.76
N THR A 119 4.62 2.10 -14.90
CA THR A 119 3.53 3.02 -15.22
C THR A 119 3.22 2.95 -16.71
N LEU A 120 2.02 3.39 -17.10
CA LEU A 120 1.67 3.54 -18.51
C LEU A 120 2.66 4.46 -19.24
N GLN A 121 3.07 5.53 -18.56
CA GLN A 121 4.03 6.50 -19.09
C GLN A 121 5.41 5.86 -19.32
N ASP A 122 5.92 5.07 -18.38
CA ASP A 122 7.19 4.35 -18.54
C ASP A 122 7.13 3.37 -19.74
N TYR A 123 6.00 2.69 -19.91
CA TYR A 123 5.80 1.76 -21.03
C TYR A 123 5.75 2.47 -22.38
N LEU A 124 5.16 3.67 -22.45
CA LEU A 124 5.14 4.49 -23.65
C LEU A 124 6.51 5.12 -23.92
N MET A 125 7.21 5.56 -22.88
CA MET A 125 8.58 6.09 -22.98
C MET A 125 9.54 5.05 -23.55
N TRP A 126 9.44 3.80 -23.06
CA TRP A 126 10.17 2.68 -23.64
C TRP A 126 9.89 2.53 -25.14
N GLN A 127 8.65 2.71 -25.59
CA GLN A 127 8.32 2.65 -27.02
C GLN A 127 8.83 3.84 -27.82
N VAL A 128 8.82 5.05 -27.25
CA VAL A 128 9.41 6.23 -27.87
C VAL A 128 10.89 5.98 -28.15
N ASP A 129 11.62 5.44 -27.17
CA ASP A 129 13.05 5.12 -27.29
C ASP A 129 13.36 4.04 -28.34
N LEU A 130 12.44 3.09 -28.53
CA LEU A 130 12.58 2.05 -29.56
C LEU A 130 12.24 2.54 -30.97
N THR A 131 11.51 3.65 -31.10
CA THR A 131 11.13 4.19 -32.39
C THR A 131 12.16 5.18 -32.94
N PRO A 132 12.46 5.12 -34.26
CA PRO A 132 13.38 6.05 -34.87
C PRO A 132 12.73 7.42 -35.05
N PHE A 133 12.82 8.26 -34.02
CA PHE A 133 12.46 9.66 -34.05
C PHE A 133 13.70 10.55 -34.28
N SER A 134 13.48 11.75 -34.82
CA SER A 134 14.49 12.80 -34.74
C SER A 134 14.57 13.34 -33.30
N ASP A 135 15.66 14.00 -32.92
CA ASP A 135 15.83 14.54 -31.56
C ASP A 135 14.69 15.52 -31.21
N THR A 136 14.18 16.27 -32.18
CA THR A 136 13.02 17.17 -32.02
C THR A 136 11.71 16.40 -31.87
N ASP A 137 11.49 15.35 -32.68
CA ASP A 137 10.28 14.54 -32.60
C ASP A 137 10.22 13.72 -31.30
N ALA A 138 11.38 13.27 -30.80
CA ALA A 138 11.49 12.55 -29.53
C ALA A 138 11.14 13.47 -28.35
N ALA A 139 11.56 14.73 -28.38
CA ALA A 139 11.18 15.73 -27.39
C ALA A 139 9.65 16.00 -27.41
N ILE A 140 9.06 16.12 -28.61
CA ILE A 140 7.60 16.26 -28.78
C ILE A 140 6.88 15.01 -28.24
N ALA A 141 7.35 13.81 -28.59
CA ALA A 141 6.76 12.56 -28.14
C ALA A 141 6.82 12.42 -26.61
N THR A 142 7.94 12.81 -25.99
CA THR A 142 8.11 12.81 -24.53
C THR A 142 7.10 13.75 -23.85
N SER A 143 6.92 14.96 -24.38
CA SER A 143 5.93 15.92 -23.87
C SER A 143 4.49 15.40 -24.03
N ILE A 144 4.19 14.72 -25.16
CA ILE A 144 2.89 14.08 -25.35
C ILE A 144 2.66 12.96 -24.34
N VAL A 145 3.65 12.09 -24.10
CA VAL A 145 3.53 10.96 -23.16
C VAL A 145 3.34 11.44 -21.72
N ASP A 146 4.01 12.51 -21.31
CA ASP A 146 3.84 13.12 -19.98
C ASP A 146 2.42 13.73 -19.80
N ALA A 147 1.83 14.24 -20.88
CA ALA A 147 0.46 14.78 -20.86
C ALA A 147 -0.65 13.71 -20.88
N VAL A 148 -0.30 12.42 -20.98
CA VAL A 148 -1.24 11.30 -20.94
C VAL A 148 -1.56 10.91 -19.51
N ASP A 149 -2.86 10.83 -19.21
CA ASP A 149 -3.40 10.36 -17.94
C ASP A 149 -3.37 8.81 -17.84
N ASP A 150 -3.54 8.27 -16.64
CA ASP A 150 -3.63 6.81 -16.37
C ASP A 150 -4.74 6.13 -17.19
N THR A 151 -5.77 6.88 -17.58
CA THR A 151 -6.86 6.39 -18.42
C THR A 151 -6.48 6.26 -19.90
N GLY A 152 -5.35 6.83 -20.31
CA GLY A 152 -4.84 6.83 -21.69
C GLY A 152 -5.29 8.03 -22.53
N TYR A 153 -5.93 9.04 -21.93
CA TYR A 153 -6.38 10.27 -22.63
C TYR A 153 -5.39 11.42 -22.47
N LEU A 154 -5.35 12.29 -23.47
CA LEU A 154 -4.57 13.52 -23.42
C LEU A 154 -5.31 14.58 -22.60
N THR A 155 -4.67 15.11 -21.57
CA THR A 155 -5.26 16.14 -20.68
C THR A 155 -5.08 17.57 -21.21
N VAL A 156 -4.03 17.78 -22.02
CA VAL A 156 -3.56 19.08 -22.48
C VAL A 156 -3.87 19.26 -23.98
N PRO A 157 -4.33 20.45 -24.44
CA PRO A 157 -4.49 20.71 -25.87
C PRO A 157 -3.14 20.81 -26.59
N LEU A 158 -3.15 20.59 -27.92
CA LEU A 158 -1.93 20.62 -28.74
C LEU A 158 -1.19 21.97 -28.72
N GLU A 159 -1.93 23.06 -28.50
CA GLU A 159 -1.40 24.42 -28.43
C GLU A 159 -0.48 24.60 -27.22
N ASP A 160 -0.91 24.11 -26.05
CA ASP A 160 -0.14 24.17 -24.81
C ASP A 160 1.12 23.28 -24.88
N ILE A 161 1.05 22.15 -25.60
CA ILE A 161 2.22 21.30 -25.87
C ILE A 161 3.25 22.05 -26.73
N LEU A 162 2.79 22.81 -27.72
CA LEU A 162 3.67 23.63 -28.56
C LEU A 162 4.31 24.78 -27.75
N GLU A 163 3.53 25.45 -26.91
CA GLU A 163 4.06 26.48 -25.99
C GLU A 163 5.08 25.92 -25.01
N SER A 164 4.87 24.69 -24.51
CA SER A 164 5.79 24.04 -23.56
C SER A 164 7.18 23.76 -24.15
N LEU A 165 7.25 23.54 -25.47
CA LEU A 165 8.50 23.24 -26.16
C LEU A 165 9.34 24.50 -26.41
N GLY A 166 8.69 25.67 -26.53
CA GLY A 166 9.35 26.97 -26.65
C GLY A 166 10.21 27.17 -27.90
N ASP A 167 10.13 26.26 -28.88
CA ASP A 167 10.91 26.29 -30.12
C ASP A 167 10.10 26.92 -31.27
N GLU A 168 10.62 28.00 -31.86
CA GLU A 168 9.99 28.69 -33.01
C GLU A 168 9.98 27.85 -34.30
N ASN A 169 10.74 26.75 -34.34
CA ASN A 169 10.84 25.88 -35.53
C ASN A 169 9.79 24.78 -35.58
N VAL A 170 9.07 24.53 -34.48
CA VAL A 170 8.09 23.44 -34.41
C VAL A 170 6.71 23.95 -34.83
N THR A 171 6.13 23.26 -35.80
CA THR A 171 4.79 23.57 -36.29
C THR A 171 3.74 22.68 -35.66
N LEU A 172 2.50 23.17 -35.57
CA LEU A 172 1.36 22.39 -35.08
C LEU A 172 1.16 21.10 -35.91
N GLU A 173 1.49 21.14 -37.21
CA GLU A 173 1.41 19.98 -38.10
C GLU A 173 2.40 18.86 -37.73
N GLU A 174 3.60 19.20 -37.25
CA GLU A 174 4.59 18.22 -36.77
C GLU A 174 4.11 17.55 -35.49
N VAL A 175 3.57 18.33 -34.54
CA VAL A 175 2.98 17.80 -33.30
C VAL A 175 1.83 16.84 -33.61
N GLU A 176 0.96 17.16 -34.58
CA GLU A 176 -0.09 16.24 -35.02
C GLU A 176 0.46 14.95 -35.66
N ALA A 177 1.58 15.03 -36.38
CA ALA A 177 2.20 13.88 -37.02
C ALA A 177 2.80 12.93 -35.96
N VAL A 178 3.51 13.49 -34.97
CA VAL A 178 4.06 12.72 -33.84
C VAL A 178 2.94 12.15 -32.98
N LEU A 179 1.90 12.92 -32.69
CA LEU A 179 0.73 12.45 -31.95
C LEU A 179 0.04 11.27 -32.65
N LYS A 180 -0.16 11.33 -33.97
CA LYS A 180 -0.71 10.20 -34.74
C LYS A 180 0.19 8.97 -34.70
N ARG A 181 1.50 9.15 -34.51
CA ARG A 181 2.45 8.04 -34.36
C ARG A 181 2.36 7.42 -32.97
N VAL A 182 2.30 8.24 -31.92
CA VAL A 182 2.13 7.82 -30.51
C VAL A 182 0.79 7.11 -30.33
N GLN A 183 -0.28 7.57 -30.98
CA GLN A 183 -1.60 6.91 -30.97
C GLN A 183 -1.60 5.47 -31.52
N ARG A 184 -0.55 5.07 -32.26
CA ARG A 184 -0.38 3.72 -32.82
C ARG A 184 0.51 2.82 -31.97
N PHE A 185 1.00 3.31 -30.85
CA PHE A 185 1.71 2.52 -29.86
C PHE A 185 0.78 1.52 -29.18
N ASP A 186 1.38 0.55 -28.50
CA ASP A 186 0.65 -0.37 -27.65
C ASP A 186 0.49 0.32 -26.28
N PRO A 187 -0.70 0.48 -25.71
CA PRO A 187 -2.00 0.06 -26.19
C PRO A 187 -2.62 1.06 -27.17
N ILE A 188 -3.37 0.52 -28.14
CA ILE A 188 -3.82 1.28 -29.31
C ILE A 188 -4.88 2.33 -28.96
N GLY A 189 -4.73 3.53 -29.51
CA GLY A 189 -5.62 4.65 -29.21
C GLY A 189 -5.29 5.40 -27.91
N VAL A 190 -4.10 5.18 -27.33
CA VAL A 190 -3.52 6.06 -26.29
C VAL A 190 -3.24 7.45 -26.84
N ALA A 191 -3.27 8.47 -25.97
CA ALA A 191 -3.11 9.88 -26.33
C ALA A 191 -4.21 10.39 -27.28
N ALA A 192 -5.41 9.80 -27.18
CA ALA A 192 -6.60 10.34 -27.83
C ALA A 192 -7.14 11.55 -27.04
N ARG A 193 -7.71 12.53 -27.76
CA ARG A 193 -8.35 13.71 -27.17
C ARG A 193 -9.80 13.47 -26.76
N ASP A 194 -10.48 12.62 -27.53
CA ASP A 194 -11.88 12.26 -27.32
C ASP A 194 -12.02 10.74 -27.52
N LEU A 195 -13.05 10.15 -26.92
CA LEU A 195 -13.41 8.76 -27.11
C LEU A 195 -13.62 8.46 -28.60
N ARG A 196 -14.15 9.43 -29.36
CA ARG A 196 -14.28 9.36 -30.82
C ARG A 196 -12.93 9.13 -31.50
N ASP A 197 -11.92 9.93 -31.17
CA ASP A 197 -10.58 9.79 -31.75
C ASP A 197 -9.96 8.44 -31.35
N CYS A 198 -10.10 8.03 -30.09
CA CYS A 198 -9.60 6.74 -29.60
C CYS A 198 -10.15 5.57 -30.42
N LEU A 199 -11.48 5.46 -30.52
CA LEU A 199 -12.15 4.38 -31.26
C LEU A 199 -11.84 4.44 -32.77
N LEU A 200 -11.71 5.63 -33.36
CA LEU A 200 -11.32 5.77 -34.77
C LEU A 200 -9.89 5.30 -35.03
N VAL A 201 -8.97 5.59 -34.11
CA VAL A 201 -7.59 5.08 -34.18
C VAL A 201 -7.60 3.56 -34.07
N GLN A 202 -8.33 2.99 -33.12
CA GLN A 202 -8.42 1.53 -32.97
C GLN A 202 -9.02 0.85 -34.22
N LEU A 203 -10.12 1.41 -34.76
CA LEU A 203 -10.75 0.89 -35.97
C LEU A 203 -9.89 0.99 -37.23
N SER A 204 -9.00 1.97 -37.31
CA SER A 204 -8.16 2.16 -38.49
C SER A 204 -6.99 1.18 -38.59
N GLN A 205 -6.72 0.42 -37.53
CA GLN A 205 -5.74 -0.67 -37.54
C GLN A 205 -6.35 -2.00 -38.02
N TYR A 206 -7.67 -2.16 -37.92
CA TYR A 206 -8.35 -3.32 -38.48
C TYR A 206 -8.20 -3.38 -40.02
N ALA A 207 -8.11 -4.60 -40.55
CA ALA A 207 -7.99 -4.80 -41.99
C ALA A 207 -9.23 -4.27 -42.71
N LYS A 208 -9.03 -3.59 -43.85
CA LYS A 208 -10.12 -3.01 -44.67
C LYS A 208 -11.16 -4.04 -45.12
N ASP A 209 -10.79 -5.32 -45.12
CA ASP A 209 -11.64 -6.44 -45.50
C ASP A 209 -12.57 -6.93 -44.38
N THR A 210 -12.42 -6.42 -43.14
CA THR A 210 -13.36 -6.82 -42.09
C THR A 210 -14.74 -6.22 -42.36
N PRO A 211 -15.80 -7.05 -42.22
CA PRO A 211 -17.16 -6.63 -42.53
C PRO A 211 -17.61 -5.50 -41.59
N TYR A 212 -18.41 -4.57 -42.12
CA TYR A 212 -19.06 -3.45 -41.40
C TYR A 212 -18.15 -2.38 -40.78
N LEU A 213 -16.84 -2.37 -41.05
CA LEU A 213 -15.96 -1.29 -40.57
C LEU A 213 -16.37 0.10 -41.04
N ALA A 214 -16.75 0.22 -42.31
CA ALA A 214 -17.15 1.51 -42.88
C ALA A 214 -18.40 2.07 -42.18
N GLU A 215 -19.31 1.17 -41.80
CA GLU A 215 -20.54 1.50 -41.08
C GLU A 215 -20.22 1.86 -39.62
N ALA A 216 -19.40 1.08 -38.93
CA ALA A 216 -18.95 1.37 -37.57
C ALA A 216 -18.20 2.72 -37.49
N ARG A 217 -17.32 3.00 -38.45
CA ARG A 217 -16.58 4.26 -38.54
C ARG A 217 -17.52 5.46 -38.72
N LEU A 218 -18.54 5.32 -39.57
CA LEU A 218 -19.56 6.37 -39.78
C LEU A 218 -20.39 6.61 -38.51
N ILE A 219 -20.77 5.54 -37.81
CA ILE A 219 -21.52 5.61 -36.56
C ILE A 219 -20.72 6.37 -35.49
N ILE A 220 -19.43 6.05 -35.34
CA ILE A 220 -18.56 6.71 -34.36
C ILE A 220 -18.29 8.18 -34.74
N SER A 221 -18.12 8.49 -36.03
CA SER A 221 -17.82 9.87 -36.45
C SER A 221 -18.99 10.84 -36.28
N GLU A 222 -20.22 10.41 -36.60
CA GLU A 222 -21.38 11.32 -36.64
C GLU A 222 -22.42 11.09 -35.53
N HIS A 223 -22.48 9.89 -34.93
CA HIS A 223 -23.62 9.45 -34.12
C HIS A 223 -23.24 8.74 -32.81
N LEU A 224 -22.08 9.06 -32.23
CA LEU A 224 -21.67 8.49 -30.94
C LEU A 224 -22.65 8.84 -29.80
N ASP A 225 -23.20 10.06 -29.80
CA ASP A 225 -24.15 10.52 -28.77
C ASP A 225 -25.48 9.75 -28.85
N LEU A 226 -25.91 9.37 -30.06
CA LEU A 226 -27.12 8.56 -30.27
C LEU A 226 -26.91 7.09 -29.85
N LEU A 227 -25.66 6.61 -29.96
CA LEU A 227 -25.29 5.28 -29.48
C LEU A 227 -25.25 5.24 -27.95
N ALA A 228 -24.75 6.30 -27.30
CA ALA A 228 -24.78 6.44 -25.84
C ALA A 228 -26.22 6.45 -25.28
N ASN A 229 -27.16 7.06 -25.99
CA ASN A 229 -28.58 7.11 -25.59
C ASN A 229 -29.40 5.86 -25.97
N HIS A 230 -28.77 4.83 -26.57
CA HIS A 230 -29.44 3.61 -27.04
C HIS A 230 -30.59 3.87 -28.05
N ASP A 231 -30.51 4.95 -28.84
CA ASP A 231 -31.56 5.36 -29.77
C ASP A 231 -31.44 4.67 -31.15
N PHE A 232 -31.69 3.36 -31.18
CA PHE A 232 -31.57 2.53 -32.38
C PHE A 232 -32.43 3.01 -33.56
N ARG A 233 -33.62 3.54 -33.28
CA ARG A 233 -34.56 3.99 -34.30
C ARG A 233 -34.07 5.25 -35.03
N SER A 234 -33.41 6.16 -34.30
CA SER A 234 -32.84 7.38 -34.87
C SER A 234 -31.57 7.06 -35.65
N LEU A 235 -30.72 6.16 -35.12
CA LEU A 235 -29.54 5.63 -35.80
C LEU A 235 -29.87 4.95 -37.13
N MET A 236 -30.88 4.09 -37.18
CA MET A 236 -31.32 3.45 -38.43
C MET A 236 -31.78 4.47 -39.47
N ARG A 237 -32.43 5.56 -39.04
CA ARG A 237 -32.94 6.60 -39.95
C ARG A 237 -31.82 7.47 -40.51
N SER A 238 -30.81 7.77 -39.71
CA SER A 238 -29.68 8.60 -40.13
C SER A 238 -28.66 7.82 -40.96
N THR A 239 -28.30 6.62 -40.53
CA THR A 239 -27.30 5.76 -41.22
C THR A 239 -27.87 5.03 -42.44
N ARG A 240 -29.19 4.92 -42.55
CA ARG A 240 -29.90 4.16 -43.61
C ARG A 240 -29.46 2.69 -43.71
N LEU A 241 -29.03 2.11 -42.60
CA LEU A 241 -28.59 0.72 -42.50
C LEU A 241 -29.74 -0.23 -42.14
N LYS A 242 -29.55 -1.52 -42.44
CA LYS A 242 -30.48 -2.57 -42.02
C LYS A 242 -30.23 -2.92 -40.55
N GLU A 243 -31.26 -3.42 -39.87
CA GLU A 243 -31.16 -3.75 -38.43
C GLU A 243 -30.07 -4.80 -38.15
N ASP A 244 -29.92 -5.79 -39.02
CA ASP A 244 -28.92 -6.85 -38.83
C ASP A 244 -27.48 -6.32 -38.98
N THR A 245 -27.22 -5.42 -39.92
CA THR A 245 -25.88 -4.84 -40.13
C THR A 245 -25.50 -3.89 -38.99
N LEU A 246 -26.48 -3.16 -38.45
CA LEU A 246 -26.29 -2.31 -37.28
C LEU A 246 -25.93 -3.12 -36.03
N LYS A 247 -26.55 -4.29 -35.82
CA LYS A 247 -26.22 -5.17 -34.68
C LYS A 247 -24.80 -5.72 -34.79
N GLU A 248 -24.39 -6.16 -35.98
CA GLU A 248 -23.03 -6.65 -36.19
C GLU A 248 -21.98 -5.55 -36.03
N ALA A 249 -22.24 -4.34 -36.55
CA ALA A 249 -21.39 -3.17 -36.32
C ALA A 249 -21.31 -2.79 -34.83
N MET A 250 -22.40 -2.93 -34.08
CA MET A 250 -22.42 -2.64 -32.65
C MET A 250 -21.61 -3.64 -31.83
N LEU A 251 -21.71 -4.93 -32.14
CA LEU A 251 -20.88 -5.95 -31.50
C LEU A 251 -19.39 -5.67 -31.71
N LEU A 252 -19.02 -5.19 -32.90
CA LEU A 252 -17.66 -4.75 -33.18
C LEU A 252 -17.27 -3.55 -32.32
N ILE A 253 -18.11 -2.52 -32.23
CA ILE A 253 -17.84 -1.33 -31.39
C ILE A 253 -17.71 -1.71 -29.92
N GLN A 254 -18.54 -2.63 -29.41
CA GLN A 254 -18.50 -3.10 -28.03
C GLN A 254 -17.27 -3.97 -27.73
N SER A 255 -16.62 -4.54 -28.75
CA SER A 255 -15.37 -5.28 -28.58
C SER A 255 -14.12 -4.39 -28.47
N LEU A 256 -14.27 -3.07 -28.69
CA LEU A 256 -13.17 -2.11 -28.58
C LEU A 256 -13.00 -1.65 -27.12
N ASP A 257 -11.75 -1.38 -26.74
CA ASP A 257 -11.40 -0.94 -25.40
C ASP A 257 -11.42 0.60 -25.30
N PRO A 258 -12.38 1.20 -24.57
CA PRO A 258 -12.49 2.65 -24.48
C PRO A 258 -11.44 3.29 -23.55
N ARG A 259 -10.67 2.50 -22.79
CA ARG A 259 -9.66 2.97 -21.83
C ARG A 259 -8.43 2.05 -21.86
N PRO A 260 -7.58 2.21 -22.88
CA PRO A 260 -6.44 1.31 -23.09
C PRO A 260 -5.42 1.35 -21.93
N GLY A 261 -5.29 2.49 -21.23
CA GLY A 261 -4.34 2.68 -20.13
C GLY A 261 -4.55 1.80 -18.88
N GLN A 262 -5.78 1.32 -18.65
CA GLN A 262 -6.11 0.51 -17.47
C GLN A 262 -5.48 -0.90 -17.50
N SER A 263 -5.09 -1.38 -18.68
CA SER A 263 -4.50 -2.73 -18.83
C SER A 263 -3.05 -2.81 -18.32
N ILE A 264 -2.35 -1.67 -18.29
CA ILE A 264 -0.92 -1.58 -17.94
C ILE A 264 -0.74 -1.04 -16.53
N ASN A 265 -1.70 -0.24 -16.05
CA ASN A 265 -1.62 0.30 -14.71
C ASN A 265 -1.70 -0.84 -13.67
N THR A 266 -0.55 -1.11 -13.05
CA THR A 266 -0.37 -2.11 -11.99
C THR A 266 -0.48 -1.47 -10.60
N GLY A 267 -1.25 -0.38 -10.48
CA GLY A 267 -1.53 0.25 -9.20
C GLY A 267 -2.07 -0.77 -8.21
N GLU A 268 -1.36 -0.96 -7.09
CA GLU A 268 -1.87 -1.75 -5.99
C GLU A 268 -3.17 -1.12 -5.49
N SER A 269 -4.19 -1.94 -5.30
CA SER A 269 -5.41 -1.45 -4.67
C SER A 269 -5.10 -1.04 -3.24
N GLU A 270 -5.44 0.19 -2.85
CA GLU A 270 -5.28 0.64 -1.48
C GLU A 270 -6.13 -0.23 -0.54
N TYR A 271 -5.48 -1.12 0.20
CA TYR A 271 -6.14 -1.93 1.22
C TYR A 271 -6.23 -1.15 2.53
N VAL A 272 -7.44 -0.97 3.03
CA VAL A 272 -7.64 -0.45 4.39
C VAL A 272 -7.33 -1.58 5.37
N ILE A 273 -6.23 -1.45 6.11
CA ILE A 273 -5.86 -2.39 7.19
C ILE A 273 -6.89 -2.27 8.32
N PRO A 274 -7.64 -3.33 8.66
CA PRO A 274 -8.64 -3.26 9.71
C PRO A 274 -8.01 -3.35 11.10
N ASP A 275 -8.55 -2.60 12.05
CA ASP A 275 -8.13 -2.62 13.45
C ASP A 275 -8.61 -3.88 14.20
N VAL A 276 -9.77 -4.42 13.80
CA VAL A 276 -10.42 -5.57 14.45
C VAL A 276 -10.94 -6.54 13.39
N LEU A 277 -10.62 -7.82 13.57
CA LEU A 277 -11.09 -8.91 12.74
C LEU A 277 -12.25 -9.63 13.44
N VAL A 278 -13.35 -9.84 12.72
CA VAL A 278 -14.48 -10.64 13.20
C VAL A 278 -14.61 -11.89 12.35
N ARG A 279 -14.44 -13.06 12.97
CA ARG A 279 -14.49 -14.35 12.28
C ARG A 279 -15.56 -15.24 12.89
N LYS A 280 -16.23 -16.04 12.06
CA LYS A 280 -17.15 -17.08 12.53
C LYS A 280 -16.42 -18.41 12.72
N THR A 281 -16.29 -18.86 13.96
CA THR A 281 -15.67 -20.15 14.30
C THR A 281 -16.70 -21.03 15.01
N GLN A 282 -16.94 -22.25 14.50
CA GLN A 282 -17.92 -23.20 15.08
C GLN A 282 -19.29 -22.58 15.38
N ASN A 283 -19.80 -21.77 14.44
CA ASN A 283 -21.08 -21.06 14.54
C ASN A 283 -21.17 -20.00 15.66
N LYS A 284 -20.04 -19.55 16.19
CA LYS A 284 -19.92 -18.40 17.10
C LYS A 284 -19.06 -17.31 16.46
N TRP A 285 -19.44 -16.05 16.65
CA TRP A 285 -18.64 -14.91 16.23
C TRP A 285 -17.54 -14.66 17.26
N THR A 286 -16.29 -14.73 16.80
CA THR A 286 -15.10 -14.44 17.59
C THR A 286 -14.47 -13.15 17.07
N VAL A 287 -14.25 -12.21 17.97
CA VAL A 287 -13.63 -10.91 17.71
C VAL A 287 -12.17 -11.00 18.13
N GLU A 288 -11.26 -10.74 17.21
CA GLU A 288 -9.81 -10.74 17.40
C GLU A 288 -9.26 -9.36 17.01
N LEU A 289 -8.29 -8.85 17.76
CA LEU A 289 -7.61 -7.59 17.43
C LEU A 289 -6.53 -7.87 16.39
N ASN A 290 -6.32 -6.94 15.46
CA ASN A 290 -5.19 -7.02 14.56
C ASN A 290 -3.90 -6.72 15.34
N GLY A 291 -3.04 -7.74 15.49
CA GLY A 291 -1.80 -7.65 16.25
C GLY A 291 -0.72 -6.82 15.55
N ASP A 292 -0.84 -6.64 14.24
CA ASP A 292 0.18 -5.96 13.42
C ASP A 292 -0.01 -4.44 13.42
N SER A 293 -1.20 -3.95 13.81
CA SER A 293 -1.52 -2.52 13.83
C SER A 293 -0.97 -1.78 15.05
N VAL A 294 -0.51 -2.49 16.09
CA VAL A 294 -0.02 -1.87 17.34
C VAL A 294 1.30 -2.53 17.76
N PRO A 295 2.41 -1.77 17.83
CA PRO A 295 3.69 -2.33 18.25
C PRO A 295 3.63 -2.77 19.72
N ARG A 296 4.28 -3.90 20.04
CA ARG A 296 4.42 -4.36 21.42
C ARG A 296 5.50 -3.54 22.11
N LEU A 297 5.11 -2.79 23.13
CA LEU A 297 6.02 -1.98 23.94
C LEU A 297 6.46 -2.76 25.19
N LYS A 298 7.77 -2.81 25.44
CA LYS A 298 8.36 -3.30 26.69
C LYS A 298 9.16 -2.18 27.37
N ILE A 299 9.43 -2.36 28.65
CA ILE A 299 10.29 -1.47 29.44
C ILE A 299 11.69 -2.08 29.45
N ASN A 300 12.71 -1.30 29.10
CA ASN A 300 14.09 -1.71 29.24
C ASN A 300 14.43 -1.89 30.73
N GLN A 301 14.65 -3.15 31.13
CA GLN A 301 14.94 -3.49 32.53
C GLN A 301 16.35 -3.07 32.97
N GLN A 302 17.30 -3.00 32.04
CA GLN A 302 18.69 -2.61 32.32
C GLN A 302 18.75 -1.14 32.76
N TYR A 303 18.08 -0.24 32.03
CA TYR A 303 18.00 1.17 32.43
C TYR A 303 17.13 1.39 33.67
N ALA A 304 16.06 0.61 33.84
CA ALA A 304 15.26 0.66 35.06
C ALA A 304 16.07 0.28 36.31
N ALA A 305 17.02 -0.66 36.21
CA ALA A 305 17.88 -1.04 37.32
C ALA A 305 18.85 0.08 37.73
N LEU A 306 19.33 0.88 36.78
CA LEU A 306 20.21 2.03 37.05
C LEU A 306 19.53 3.12 37.89
N GLY A 307 18.21 3.28 37.79
CA GLY A 307 17.45 4.22 38.61
C GLY A 307 17.43 3.88 40.11
N ASN A 308 17.64 2.61 40.47
CA ASN A 308 17.75 2.16 41.86
C ASN A 308 19.17 2.28 42.42
N SER A 309 20.18 2.32 41.54
CA SER A 309 21.62 2.37 41.88
C SER A 309 22.29 3.70 41.49
N ALA A 310 21.49 4.70 41.09
CA ALA A 310 21.97 6.04 40.73
C ALA A 310 22.62 6.75 41.94
N ARG A 311 23.80 7.34 41.71
CA ARG A 311 24.56 8.10 42.72
C ARG A 311 24.03 9.54 42.91
N SER A 312 23.22 10.04 41.96
CA SER A 312 22.64 11.39 41.96
C SER A 312 21.12 11.29 42.13
N GLU A 313 20.56 12.09 43.04
CA GLU A 313 19.12 12.12 43.33
C GLU A 313 18.31 12.68 42.14
N ALA A 314 18.91 13.60 41.36
CA ALA A 314 18.30 14.17 40.17
C ALA A 314 18.14 13.12 39.04
N ASP A 315 19.18 12.31 38.80
CA ASP A 315 19.16 11.27 37.76
C ASP A 315 18.21 10.13 38.13
N GLY A 316 18.17 9.76 39.43
CA GLY A 316 17.21 8.79 39.94
C GLY A 316 15.76 9.27 39.83
N GLN A 317 15.51 10.57 40.02
CA GLN A 317 14.17 11.14 39.85
C GLN A 317 13.74 11.18 38.37
N PHE A 318 14.66 11.49 37.46
CA PHE A 318 14.43 11.44 36.01
C PHE A 318 14.09 10.03 35.50
N ILE A 319 14.83 9.01 35.93
CA ILE A 319 14.54 7.62 35.55
C ILE A 319 13.18 7.19 36.11
N ARG A 320 12.83 7.59 37.35
CA ARG A 320 11.52 7.26 37.94
C ARG A 320 10.36 7.96 37.24
N SER A 321 10.49 9.22 36.83
CA SER A 321 9.43 9.91 36.09
C SER A 321 9.20 9.26 34.74
N ASN A 322 10.27 8.98 33.99
CA ASN A 322 10.18 8.34 32.69
C ASN A 322 9.64 6.91 32.79
N LEU A 323 9.98 6.19 33.87
CA LEU A 323 9.45 4.85 34.13
C LEU A 323 7.96 4.91 34.44
N GLN A 324 7.51 5.92 35.18
CA GLN A 324 6.10 6.14 35.47
C GLN A 324 5.32 6.50 34.19
N GLU A 325 5.87 7.34 33.33
CA GLU A 325 5.30 7.69 32.03
C GLU A 325 5.22 6.47 31.11
N ALA A 326 6.29 5.69 31.01
CA ALA A 326 6.33 4.44 30.23
C ALA A 326 5.27 3.43 30.70
N LYS A 327 5.19 3.19 32.03
CA LYS A 327 4.16 2.31 32.60
C LYS A 327 2.75 2.82 32.36
N TRP A 328 2.57 4.14 32.44
CA TRP A 328 1.27 4.76 32.18
C TRP A 328 0.87 4.58 30.71
N LEU A 329 1.79 4.80 29.76
CA LEU A 329 1.56 4.62 28.32
C LEU A 329 1.19 3.16 27.99
N ILE A 330 1.97 2.19 28.48
CA ILE A 330 1.71 0.76 28.27
C ILE A 330 0.33 0.37 28.82
N LYS A 331 0.01 0.81 30.04
CA LYS A 331 -1.30 0.54 30.65
C LYS A 331 -2.45 1.21 29.88
N SER A 332 -2.23 2.42 29.38
CA SER A 332 -3.21 3.13 28.55
C SER A 332 -3.48 2.37 27.26
N LEU A 333 -2.43 1.86 26.61
CA LEU A 333 -2.52 1.05 25.39
C LEU A 333 -3.25 -0.28 25.62
N GLU A 334 -2.92 -1.01 26.70
CA GLU A 334 -3.65 -2.22 27.10
C GLU A 334 -5.13 -1.92 27.37
N SER A 335 -5.44 -0.81 28.04
CA SER A 335 -6.82 -0.42 28.32
C SER A 335 -7.58 -0.06 27.04
N ARG A 336 -6.93 0.55 26.05
CA ARG A 336 -7.49 0.78 24.72
C ARG A 336 -7.81 -0.53 24.02
N ASN A 337 -6.87 -1.47 24.01
CA ASN A 337 -7.08 -2.78 23.39
C ASN A 337 -8.23 -3.54 24.06
N GLU A 338 -8.30 -3.53 25.39
CA GLU A 338 -9.38 -4.17 26.12
C GLU A 338 -10.73 -3.49 25.88
N THR A 339 -10.78 -2.15 25.84
CA THR A 339 -12.02 -1.41 25.57
C THR A 339 -12.49 -1.58 24.12
N LEU A 340 -11.61 -1.53 23.13
CA LEU A 340 -11.94 -1.84 21.73
C LEU A 340 -12.52 -3.24 21.60
N LEU A 341 -11.86 -4.24 22.19
CA LEU A 341 -12.34 -5.62 22.17
C LEU A 341 -13.72 -5.77 22.84
N LYS A 342 -13.96 -5.09 23.97
CA LYS A 342 -15.27 -5.09 24.65
C LYS A 342 -16.36 -4.41 23.82
N VAL A 343 -16.07 -3.23 23.28
CA VAL A 343 -17.02 -2.46 22.47
C VAL A 343 -17.35 -3.24 21.20
N THR A 344 -16.36 -3.80 20.50
CA THR A 344 -16.60 -4.58 19.30
C THR A 344 -17.39 -5.85 19.58
N ARG A 345 -17.12 -6.55 20.70
CA ARG A 345 -17.97 -7.68 21.13
C ARG A 345 -19.43 -7.27 21.32
N CYS A 346 -19.68 -6.17 22.04
CA CYS A 346 -21.04 -5.66 22.20
C CYS A 346 -21.70 -5.28 20.87
N ILE A 347 -20.95 -4.69 19.93
CA ILE A 347 -21.44 -4.35 18.59
C ILE A 347 -21.83 -5.62 17.83
N VAL A 348 -20.95 -6.63 17.82
CA VAL A 348 -21.19 -7.91 17.12
C VAL A 348 -22.40 -8.63 17.71
N ASP A 349 -22.54 -8.66 19.03
CA ASP A 349 -23.68 -9.29 19.71
C ASP A 349 -25.01 -8.60 19.35
N GLN A 350 -25.03 -7.26 19.30
CA GLN A 350 -26.23 -6.50 18.92
C GLN A 350 -26.54 -6.61 17.42
N GLN A 351 -25.51 -6.68 16.57
CA GLN A 351 -25.58 -6.71 15.11
C GLN A 351 -25.48 -8.12 14.51
N GLN A 352 -25.74 -9.18 15.27
CA GLN A 352 -25.62 -10.55 14.74
C GLN A 352 -26.44 -10.78 13.45
N ALA A 353 -27.60 -10.13 13.32
CA ALA A 353 -28.45 -10.20 12.13
C ALA A 353 -27.76 -9.67 10.87
N PHE A 354 -26.98 -8.58 10.99
CA PHE A 354 -26.17 -8.03 9.90
C PHE A 354 -25.09 -9.03 9.47
N PHE A 355 -24.37 -9.61 10.43
CA PHE A 355 -23.31 -10.57 10.13
C PHE A 355 -23.80 -11.91 9.57
N GLU A 356 -25.06 -12.30 9.82
CA GLU A 356 -25.63 -13.56 9.31
C GLU A 356 -26.41 -13.42 8.00
N GLN A 357 -27.11 -12.30 7.78
CA GLN A 357 -28.03 -12.13 6.63
C GLN A 357 -27.59 -11.03 5.66
N GLY A 358 -26.53 -10.29 5.97
CA GLY A 358 -25.97 -9.23 5.13
C GLY A 358 -26.45 -7.83 5.50
N GLU A 359 -26.09 -6.87 4.65
CA GLU A 359 -26.15 -5.44 4.93
C GLU A 359 -27.57 -4.91 5.21
N GLU A 360 -28.60 -5.52 4.61
CA GLU A 360 -29.99 -5.10 4.73
C GLU A 360 -30.58 -5.27 6.14
N PHE A 361 -29.97 -6.09 7.01
CA PHE A 361 -30.48 -6.41 8.34
C PHE A 361 -29.79 -5.66 9.48
N MET A 362 -29.09 -4.56 9.17
CA MET A 362 -28.46 -3.71 10.18
C MET A 362 -29.51 -3.08 11.09
N LYS A 363 -29.34 -3.26 12.41
CA LYS A 363 -30.22 -2.63 13.41
C LYS A 363 -29.68 -1.24 13.74
N PRO A 364 -30.51 -0.19 13.81
CA PRO A 364 -30.03 1.11 14.26
C PRO A 364 -29.58 1.03 15.73
N MET A 365 -28.37 1.51 16.02
CA MET A 365 -27.84 1.65 17.39
C MET A 365 -27.69 3.12 17.74
N VAL A 366 -27.99 3.45 18.99
CA VAL A 366 -27.77 4.78 19.56
C VAL A 366 -26.75 4.64 20.68
N LEU A 367 -25.73 5.51 20.73
CA LEU A 367 -24.90 5.67 21.92
C LEU A 367 -25.78 6.31 23.01
N ALA A 368 -26.35 5.49 23.90
CA ALA A 368 -27.20 5.92 25.01
C ALA A 368 -26.49 5.76 26.36
#